data_AF-A0A932IMH2-F1
#
_entry.id   AF-A0A932IMH2-F1
#
_cell.length_a   1.000
_cell.length_b   1.000
_cell.length_c   1.000
_cell.angle_alpha   90.00
_cell.angle_beta   90.00
_cell.angle_gamma   90.00
#
_symmetry.space_group_name_H-M   'P 1'
#
loop_
_entity.id
_entity.type
_entity.pdbx_description
1 polymer ?
#
loop_
_entity_poly.entity_id
_entity_poly.type
_entity_poly.pdbx_seq_one_letter_code
_entity_poly.pdbx_strand_id
1 'polypeptide(L)'
;MKLALAFVGVGLLAGVASAQTSGRLVQVKGQVWIQPPGASESAAKADVALAPGTRVRTGNDGEAAVKFDDGSQLKVIANSSLELSGVKRQKAKKNVVLLFFGRVWNKVTRATGSEATYEVTTPNAVCGVRGTEFETAVGDDGSVRVRVSEGAVGVDGDAGGELVDAGEEVDADESGVDEPDDAEEKANWEAWEAERRERLRTQSRSIVDKVKGKVLDRKERIEALRARQKEVESKRKQAEARLNAGDTAAVAEIRKYNQELADLADTIAALGDSAETQLEIVDHFADLADDPRFKGIDRKYLEAEAKSLRRVKATLDKLVAEGTDISIEAMEKMLDDMSKGKPTLKDKKGSAAEDLFDGGKDPDF
;
A
#
# COMPACT_ATOMS: atom_id res chain seq x y z
N MET A 1 47.05 -47.45 21.63
CA MET A 1 46.03 -46.45 22.04
C MET A 1 45.68 -45.62 20.83
N LYS A 2 44.46 -45.76 20.30
CA LYS A 2 43.94 -44.97 19.16
C LYS A 2 43.35 -43.67 19.72
N LEU A 3 43.87 -42.51 19.34
CA LEU A 3 43.24 -41.20 19.63
C LEU A 3 42.08 -41.00 18.65
N ALA A 4 40.86 -40.90 19.16
CA ALA A 4 39.68 -40.50 18.41
C ALA A 4 39.57 -38.96 18.43
N LEU A 5 39.60 -38.35 17.26
CA LEU A 5 39.41 -36.92 17.07
C LEU A 5 37.90 -36.65 16.96
N ALA A 6 37.32 -36.00 17.97
CA ALA A 6 35.92 -35.59 17.96
C ALA A 6 35.76 -34.29 17.15
N PHE A 7 35.14 -34.39 15.97
CA PHE A 7 34.66 -33.23 15.23
C PHE A 7 33.35 -32.73 15.88
N VAL A 8 33.41 -31.57 16.55
CA VAL A 8 32.21 -30.84 16.96
C VAL A 8 31.71 -30.07 15.74
N GLY A 9 30.68 -30.59 15.09
CA GLY A 9 29.97 -29.90 14.02
C GLY A 9 29.19 -28.71 14.60
N VAL A 10 29.64 -27.49 14.29
CA VAL A 10 28.87 -26.26 14.51
C VAL A 10 27.73 -26.27 13.49
N GLY A 11 26.52 -26.59 13.94
CA GLY A 11 25.31 -26.45 13.13
C GLY A 11 24.98 -24.98 12.92
N LEU A 12 25.05 -24.51 11.67
CA LEU A 12 24.39 -23.28 11.24
C LEU A 12 22.87 -23.45 11.46
N LEU A 13 22.33 -22.85 12.51
CA LEU A 13 20.91 -22.53 12.56
C LEU A 13 20.68 -21.36 11.60
N ALA A 14 20.48 -21.68 10.32
CA ALA A 14 19.88 -20.75 9.40
C ALA A 14 18.48 -20.43 9.95
N GLY A 15 18.31 -19.22 10.48
CA GLY A 15 17.02 -18.72 10.90
C GLY A 15 16.06 -18.88 9.72
N VAL A 16 14.99 -19.65 9.92
CA VAL A 16 13.90 -19.72 8.97
C VAL A 16 13.28 -18.32 8.99
N ALA A 17 13.66 -17.47 8.04
CA ALA A 17 12.94 -16.24 7.80
C ALA A 17 11.48 -16.64 7.56
N SER A 18 10.60 -16.28 8.50
CA SER A 18 9.17 -16.49 8.32
C SER A 18 8.79 -15.81 7.01
N ALA A 19 8.37 -16.59 6.02
CA ALA A 19 7.86 -16.04 4.79
C ALA A 19 6.55 -15.32 5.14
N GLN A 20 6.63 -14.00 5.30
CA GLN A 20 5.46 -13.17 5.58
C GLN A 20 4.49 -13.33 4.41
N THR A 21 3.25 -13.69 4.73
CA THR A 21 2.15 -13.83 3.77
C THR A 21 1.27 -12.59 3.87
N SER A 22 0.91 -12.01 2.74
CA SER A 22 -0.12 -10.97 2.68
C SER A 22 -1.51 -11.57 2.47
N GLY A 23 -1.60 -12.82 2.01
CA GLY A 23 -2.86 -13.51 1.83
C GLY A 23 -2.68 -14.80 1.02
N ARG A 24 -3.79 -15.46 0.73
CA ARG A 24 -3.81 -16.72 -0.01
C ARG A 24 -4.76 -16.62 -1.19
N LEU A 25 -4.28 -16.98 -2.37
CA LEU A 25 -5.10 -17.10 -3.56
C LEU A 25 -5.95 -18.38 -3.46
N VAL A 26 -7.21 -18.26 -3.05
CA VAL A 26 -8.09 -19.40 -2.76
C VAL A 26 -8.90 -19.86 -3.97
N GLN A 27 -9.05 -19.01 -4.99
CA GLN A 27 -9.76 -19.35 -6.22
C GLN A 27 -9.07 -18.74 -7.44
N VAL A 28 -9.02 -19.51 -8.52
CA VAL A 28 -8.55 -19.10 -9.85
C VAL A 28 -9.50 -19.66 -10.89
N LYS A 29 -9.99 -18.81 -11.79
CA LYS A 29 -10.83 -19.17 -12.94
C LYS A 29 -10.34 -18.41 -14.16
N GLY A 30 -10.32 -19.06 -15.33
CA GLY A 30 -9.82 -18.46 -16.57
C GLY A 30 -8.33 -18.10 -16.49
N GLN A 31 -7.94 -17.04 -17.20
CA GLN A 31 -6.56 -16.58 -17.23
C GLN A 31 -6.22 -15.70 -16.04
N VAL A 32 -5.36 -16.18 -15.15
CA VAL A 32 -4.83 -15.43 -14.02
C VAL A 32 -3.34 -15.65 -13.92
N TRP A 33 -2.60 -14.57 -13.64
CA TRP A 33 -1.16 -14.59 -13.43
C TRP A 33 -0.80 -13.98 -12.08
N ILE A 34 0.29 -14.48 -11.52
CA ILE A 34 0.92 -13.91 -10.33
C ILE A 34 2.39 -13.62 -10.61
N GLN A 35 2.89 -12.55 -10.02
CA GLN A 35 4.31 -12.19 -10.06
C GLN A 35 4.76 -11.80 -8.64
N PRO A 36 5.37 -12.74 -7.90
CA PRO A 36 6.01 -12.42 -6.63
C PRO A 36 7.17 -11.43 -6.80
N PRO A 37 7.56 -10.69 -5.75
CA PRO A 37 8.69 -9.76 -5.81
C PRO A 37 9.97 -10.46 -6.28
N GLY A 38 10.66 -9.86 -7.26
CA GLY A 38 11.91 -10.39 -7.80
C GLY A 38 11.77 -11.68 -8.63
N ALA A 39 10.56 -12.17 -8.83
CA ALA A 39 10.26 -13.33 -9.68
C ALA A 39 9.62 -12.90 -11.01
N SER A 40 9.69 -13.80 -12.00
CA SER A 40 8.96 -13.63 -13.26
C SER A 40 7.48 -13.94 -13.08
N GLU A 41 6.63 -13.29 -13.88
CA GLU A 41 5.20 -13.60 -13.94
C GLU A 41 4.97 -15.07 -14.34
N SER A 42 4.01 -15.71 -13.70
CA SER A 42 3.63 -17.10 -13.96
C SER A 42 2.12 -17.30 -13.84
N ALA A 43 1.58 -18.33 -14.49
CA ALA A 43 0.17 -18.68 -14.38
C ALA A 43 -0.18 -19.04 -12.93
N ALA A 44 -1.26 -18.45 -12.43
CA ALA A 44 -1.69 -18.61 -11.06
C ALA A 44 -2.33 -19.98 -10.82
N LYS A 45 -2.18 -20.50 -9.60
CA LYS A 45 -2.86 -21.71 -9.12
C LYS A 45 -3.60 -21.37 -7.83
N ALA A 46 -4.72 -22.02 -7.61
CA ALA A 46 -5.40 -21.93 -6.32
C ALA A 46 -4.53 -22.52 -5.19
N ASP A 47 -4.82 -22.08 -3.97
CA ASP A 47 -4.14 -22.44 -2.72
C ASP A 47 -2.66 -22.01 -2.64
N VAL A 48 -2.30 -20.92 -3.33
CA VAL A 48 -0.95 -20.33 -3.28
C VAL A 48 -0.92 -19.17 -2.29
N ALA A 49 0.08 -19.16 -1.40
CA ALA A 49 0.35 -18.02 -0.54
C ALA A 49 0.98 -16.88 -1.34
N LEU A 50 0.53 -15.66 -1.10
CA LEU A 50 1.00 -14.44 -1.75
C LEU A 50 1.88 -13.67 -0.77
N ALA A 51 3.13 -13.43 -1.15
CA ALA A 51 4.02 -12.59 -0.38
C ALA A 51 3.65 -11.10 -0.54
N PRO A 52 4.01 -10.22 0.40
CA PRO A 52 3.98 -8.77 0.18
C PRO A 52 4.73 -8.40 -1.11
N GLY A 53 4.17 -7.48 -1.89
CA GLY A 53 4.64 -7.06 -3.22
C GLY A 53 4.29 -8.04 -4.34
N THR A 54 3.41 -9.02 -4.10
CA THR A 54 2.96 -9.92 -5.17
C THR A 54 1.91 -9.22 -6.03
N ARG A 55 2.19 -9.15 -7.33
CA ARG A 55 1.24 -8.68 -8.34
C ARG A 55 0.32 -9.81 -8.79
N VAL A 56 -0.95 -9.49 -8.99
CA VAL A 56 -1.99 -10.38 -9.49
C VAL A 56 -2.64 -9.72 -10.70
N ARG A 57 -2.74 -10.46 -11.81
CA ARG A 57 -3.35 -9.98 -13.05
C ARG A 57 -4.35 -10.97 -13.59
N THR A 58 -5.49 -10.49 -14.06
CA THR A 58 -6.57 -11.30 -14.67
C THR A 58 -6.75 -10.94 -16.14
N GLY A 59 -7.00 -11.95 -16.98
CA GLY A 59 -7.38 -11.77 -18.38
C GLY A 59 -8.86 -11.45 -18.55
N ASN A 60 -9.35 -11.49 -19.79
CA ASN A 60 -10.74 -11.18 -20.13
C ASN A 60 -11.77 -12.21 -19.61
N ASP A 61 -11.33 -13.44 -19.33
CA ASP A 61 -12.12 -14.51 -18.69
C ASP A 61 -11.64 -14.84 -17.27
N GLY A 62 -10.68 -14.05 -16.77
CA GLY A 62 -9.97 -14.28 -15.53
C GLY A 62 -10.72 -13.79 -14.30
N GLU A 63 -10.84 -14.63 -13.28
CA GLU A 63 -11.30 -14.23 -11.95
C GLU A 63 -10.41 -14.88 -10.89
N ALA A 64 -10.09 -14.13 -9.85
CA ALA A 64 -9.31 -14.61 -8.71
C ALA A 64 -9.97 -14.22 -7.39
N ALA A 65 -9.76 -15.02 -6.35
CA ALA A 65 -10.14 -14.65 -4.99
C ALA A 65 -8.96 -14.82 -4.03
N VAL A 66 -8.68 -13.77 -3.26
CA VAL A 66 -7.65 -13.74 -2.22
C VAL A 66 -8.34 -13.70 -0.87
N LYS A 67 -7.89 -14.54 0.05
CA LYS A 67 -8.27 -14.52 1.46
C LYS A 67 -7.09 -14.04 2.30
N PHE A 68 -7.30 -12.99 3.08
CA PHE A 68 -6.31 -12.42 3.98
C PHE A 68 -6.34 -13.15 5.34
N ASP A 69 -5.28 -12.97 6.14
CA ASP A 69 -5.12 -13.63 7.44
C ASP A 69 -6.15 -13.15 8.48
N ASP A 70 -6.64 -11.91 8.33
CA ASP A 70 -7.73 -11.34 9.14
C ASP A 70 -9.13 -11.84 8.72
N GLY A 71 -9.20 -12.74 7.73
CA GLY A 71 -10.42 -13.29 7.19
C GLY A 71 -11.09 -12.43 6.11
N SER A 72 -10.56 -11.24 5.82
CA SER A 72 -11.04 -10.39 4.73
C SER A 72 -10.90 -11.12 3.38
N GLN A 73 -11.76 -10.77 2.43
CA GLN A 73 -11.81 -11.38 1.11
C GLN A 73 -11.76 -10.32 0.03
N LEU A 74 -10.93 -10.57 -0.98
CA LEU A 74 -10.80 -9.75 -2.18
C LEU A 74 -11.11 -10.65 -3.39
N LYS A 75 -12.07 -10.24 -4.20
CA LYS A 75 -12.33 -10.85 -5.50
C LYS A 75 -11.84 -9.92 -6.60
N VAL A 76 -10.94 -10.43 -7.43
CA VAL A 76 -10.38 -9.75 -8.59
C VAL A 76 -11.18 -10.15 -9.81
N ILE A 77 -11.75 -9.17 -10.50
CA ILE A 77 -12.60 -9.36 -11.67
C ILE A 77 -11.73 -9.39 -12.94
N ALA A 78 -12.30 -9.78 -14.08
CA ALA A 78 -11.62 -9.80 -15.38
C ALA A 78 -10.99 -8.45 -15.74
N ASN A 79 -9.90 -8.51 -16.52
CA ASN A 79 -9.11 -7.37 -16.98
C ASN A 79 -8.63 -6.44 -15.84
N SER A 80 -8.15 -7.03 -14.75
CA SER A 80 -7.65 -6.28 -13.60
C SER A 80 -6.17 -6.55 -13.36
N SER A 81 -5.49 -5.56 -12.79
CA SER A 81 -4.11 -5.67 -12.35
C SER A 81 -3.98 -4.97 -11.01
N LEU A 82 -3.46 -5.69 -10.03
CA LEU A 82 -3.25 -5.18 -8.69
C LEU A 82 -1.97 -5.74 -8.07
N GLU A 83 -1.53 -5.11 -7.00
CA GLU A 83 -0.46 -5.60 -6.15
C GLU A 83 -0.89 -5.58 -4.68
N LEU A 84 -0.53 -6.62 -3.93
CA LEU A 84 -0.60 -6.55 -2.47
C LEU A 84 0.64 -5.81 -2.00
N SER A 85 0.52 -4.61 -1.42
CA SER A 85 1.68 -3.74 -1.17
C SER A 85 2.80 -4.49 -0.44
N GLY A 86 4.02 -4.34 -0.95
CA GLY A 86 5.24 -4.86 -0.32
C GLY A 86 5.76 -3.99 0.82
N VAL A 87 5.21 -2.78 0.96
CA VAL A 87 5.72 -1.78 1.89
C VAL A 87 5.07 -1.98 3.25
N LYS A 88 5.88 -2.40 4.24
CA LYS A 88 5.39 -2.55 5.60
C LYS A 88 5.08 -1.19 6.21
N ARG A 89 3.83 -1.01 6.64
CA ARG A 89 3.45 0.09 7.53
C ARG A 89 3.80 -0.27 8.97
N GLN A 90 4.37 0.70 9.68
CA GLN A 90 4.75 0.58 11.09
C GLN A 90 3.50 0.60 11.95
N LYS A 91 2.52 1.48 11.66
CA LYS A 91 1.22 1.51 12.32
C LYS A 91 0.19 0.68 11.54
N ALA A 92 -0.14 -0.48 12.09
CA ALA A 92 -1.41 -1.24 12.03
C ALA A 92 -2.25 -1.37 10.74
N LYS A 93 -1.88 -0.82 9.58
CA LYS A 93 -2.54 -1.12 8.31
C LYS A 93 -2.05 -2.49 7.84
N LYS A 94 -2.90 -3.51 7.98
CA LYS A 94 -2.51 -4.90 7.78
C LYS A 94 -2.56 -5.31 6.30
N ASN A 95 -3.54 -4.79 5.57
CA ASN A 95 -3.80 -5.16 4.18
C ASN A 95 -3.93 -3.91 3.31
N VAL A 96 -2.93 -3.66 2.46
CA VAL A 96 -2.97 -2.57 1.47
C VAL A 96 -2.96 -3.20 0.08
N VAL A 97 -3.98 -2.89 -0.71
CA VAL A 97 -4.13 -3.34 -2.10
C VAL A 97 -3.92 -2.16 -3.02
N LEU A 98 -2.95 -2.25 -3.93
CA LEU A 98 -2.73 -1.27 -4.99
C LEU A 98 -3.48 -1.75 -6.22
N LEU A 99 -4.63 -1.15 -6.52
CA LEU A 99 -5.38 -1.46 -7.74
C LEU A 99 -4.95 -0.50 -8.84
N PHE A 100 -4.29 -1.04 -9.88
CA PHE A 100 -3.77 -0.25 -10.98
C PHE A 100 -4.85 0.06 -12.02
N PHE A 101 -5.61 -0.96 -12.42
CA PHE A 101 -6.75 -0.88 -13.32
C PHE A 101 -7.65 -2.11 -13.15
N GLY A 102 -8.89 -2.02 -13.63
CA GLY A 102 -9.91 -3.06 -13.54
C GLY A 102 -10.73 -2.95 -12.26
N ARG A 103 -11.28 -4.06 -11.77
CA ARG A 103 -12.28 -4.05 -10.70
C ARG A 103 -12.06 -5.12 -9.65
N VAL A 104 -12.35 -4.72 -8.41
CA VAL A 104 -12.30 -5.60 -7.25
C VAL A 104 -13.57 -5.47 -6.42
N TRP A 105 -14.01 -6.59 -5.86
CA TRP A 105 -15.01 -6.64 -4.80
C TRP A 105 -14.31 -7.04 -3.50
N ASN A 106 -14.68 -6.37 -2.41
CA ASN A 106 -14.04 -6.53 -1.12
C ASN A 106 -15.09 -6.80 -0.06
N LYS A 107 -14.80 -7.78 0.80
CA LYS A 107 -15.53 -8.01 2.05
C LYS A 107 -14.53 -8.02 3.19
N VAL A 108 -14.52 -6.94 3.95
CA VAL A 108 -13.52 -6.68 4.97
C VAL A 108 -14.06 -7.09 6.33
N THR A 109 -13.28 -7.89 7.06
CA THR A 109 -13.65 -8.26 8.43
C THR A 109 -13.59 -7.04 9.34
N ARG A 110 -14.59 -6.87 10.22
CA ARG A 110 -14.55 -5.82 11.25
C ARG A 110 -13.38 -6.05 12.20
N ALA A 111 -12.49 -5.07 12.30
CA ALA A 111 -11.43 -5.05 13.30
C ALA A 111 -11.95 -4.52 14.66
N THR A 112 -11.40 -5.03 15.75
CA THR A 112 -11.57 -4.48 17.10
C THR A 112 -10.56 -3.33 17.31
N GLY A 113 -11.02 -2.08 17.43
CA GLY A 113 -10.17 -0.88 17.53
C GLY A 113 -10.86 0.34 16.94
N SER A 114 -10.19 1.46 16.70
CA SER A 114 -10.72 2.65 15.98
C SER A 114 -10.15 2.81 14.56
N GLU A 115 -8.96 2.30 14.29
CA GLU A 115 -8.26 2.48 13.00
C GLU A 115 -8.75 1.55 11.87
N ALA A 116 -8.67 2.03 10.63
CA ALA A 116 -8.92 1.24 9.43
C ALA A 116 -7.76 0.26 9.18
N THR A 117 -8.08 -1.03 8.98
CA THR A 117 -7.08 -2.10 8.84
C THR A 117 -6.87 -2.57 7.40
N TYR A 118 -7.72 -2.08 6.49
CA TYR A 118 -7.75 -2.42 5.08
C TYR A 118 -7.77 -1.15 4.23
N GLU A 119 -6.98 -1.13 3.16
CA GLU A 119 -6.87 0.00 2.24
C GLU A 119 -6.86 -0.49 0.79
N VAL A 120 -7.60 0.19 -0.08
CA VAL A 120 -7.45 0.06 -1.54
C VAL A 120 -6.92 1.39 -2.07
N THR A 121 -5.69 1.39 -2.54
CA THR A 121 -5.06 2.55 -3.15
C THR A 121 -5.16 2.42 -4.66
N THR A 122 -5.59 3.49 -5.30
CA THR A 122 -5.80 3.60 -6.76
C THR A 122 -5.10 4.85 -7.28
N PRO A 123 -5.01 5.07 -8.60
CA PRO A 123 -4.33 6.24 -9.15
C PRO A 123 -4.86 7.59 -8.67
N ASN A 124 -6.15 7.66 -8.33
CA ASN A 124 -6.82 8.93 -7.99
C ASN A 124 -7.52 8.94 -6.63
N ALA A 125 -7.61 7.80 -5.94
CA ALA A 125 -8.23 7.72 -4.62
C ALA A 125 -7.62 6.65 -3.71
N VAL A 126 -7.66 6.88 -2.41
CA VAL A 126 -7.33 5.93 -1.35
C VAL A 126 -8.61 5.60 -0.58
N CYS A 127 -9.00 4.33 -0.59
CA CYS A 127 -10.19 3.84 0.10
C CYS A 127 -9.79 3.28 1.47
N GLY A 128 -10.05 4.03 2.54
CA GLY A 128 -9.85 3.59 3.92
C GLY A 128 -11.07 2.84 4.44
N VAL A 129 -10.87 1.58 4.85
CA VAL A 129 -11.99 0.66 5.07
C VAL A 129 -11.99 0.04 6.46
N ARG A 130 -13.19 -0.01 7.04
CA ARG A 130 -13.44 -0.68 8.32
C ARG A 130 -14.74 -1.48 8.27
N GLY A 131 -14.61 -2.77 8.01
CA GLY A 131 -15.72 -3.71 8.20
C GLY A 131 -16.90 -3.51 7.24
N THR A 132 -16.58 -3.41 5.95
CA THR A 132 -17.53 -3.10 4.88
C THR A 132 -17.56 -4.17 3.80
N GLU A 133 -18.60 -4.11 2.98
CA GLU A 133 -18.69 -4.78 1.70
C GLU A 133 -18.80 -3.72 0.60
N PHE A 134 -17.85 -3.67 -0.33
CA PHE A 134 -17.76 -2.61 -1.33
C PHE A 134 -17.05 -3.09 -2.61
N GLU A 135 -17.29 -2.38 -3.70
CA GLU A 135 -16.56 -2.54 -4.96
C GLU A 135 -15.71 -1.30 -5.25
N THR A 136 -14.53 -1.52 -5.83
CA THR A 136 -13.67 -0.46 -6.36
C THR A 136 -13.33 -0.81 -7.80
N ALA A 137 -13.56 0.13 -8.71
CA ALA A 137 -13.17 0.02 -10.11
C ALA A 137 -12.20 1.16 -10.46
N VAL A 138 -11.24 0.87 -11.32
CA VAL A 138 -10.34 1.83 -11.95
C VAL A 138 -10.46 1.61 -13.46
N GLY A 139 -11.07 2.58 -14.14
CA GLY A 139 -11.41 2.48 -15.55
C GLY A 139 -10.20 2.70 -16.46
N ASP A 140 -10.44 2.52 -17.77
CA ASP A 140 -9.42 2.68 -18.83
C ASP A 140 -8.69 4.04 -18.79
N ASP A 141 -9.27 5.08 -18.20
CA ASP A 141 -8.71 6.44 -18.09
C ASP A 141 -8.15 6.79 -16.71
N GLY A 142 -8.10 5.82 -15.80
CA GLY A 142 -7.66 5.99 -14.41
C GLY A 142 -8.72 6.59 -13.48
N SER A 143 -9.93 6.90 -13.96
CA SER A 143 -11.05 7.26 -13.08
C SER A 143 -11.39 6.09 -12.16
N VAL A 144 -11.82 6.41 -10.96
CA VAL A 144 -12.13 5.47 -9.90
C VAL A 144 -13.62 5.54 -9.62
N ARG A 145 -14.27 4.39 -9.43
CA ARG A 145 -15.61 4.31 -8.85
C ARG A 145 -15.58 3.45 -7.60
N VAL A 146 -16.15 3.93 -6.51
CA VAL A 146 -16.34 3.16 -5.27
C VAL A 146 -17.82 3.01 -5.01
N ARG A 147 -18.29 1.79 -4.76
CA ARG A 147 -19.70 1.50 -4.46
C ARG A 147 -19.79 0.72 -3.17
N VAL A 148 -20.60 1.17 -2.21
CA VAL A 148 -20.64 0.58 -0.87
C VAL A 148 -21.96 -0.17 -0.66
N SER A 149 -21.88 -1.47 -0.42
CA SER A 149 -23.05 -2.33 -0.18
C SER A 149 -23.37 -2.48 1.30
N GLU A 150 -22.35 -2.48 2.18
CA GLU A 150 -22.52 -2.55 3.63
C GLU A 150 -21.43 -1.71 4.33
N GLY A 151 -21.80 -0.95 5.37
CA GLY A 151 -20.89 -0.15 6.17
C GLY A 151 -20.62 1.22 5.56
N ALA A 152 -19.38 1.71 5.67
CA ALA A 152 -18.97 3.00 5.11
C ALA A 152 -17.48 2.99 4.73
N VAL A 153 -17.14 3.64 3.61
CA VAL A 153 -15.78 3.73 3.09
C VAL A 153 -15.35 5.20 3.04
N GLY A 154 -14.21 5.53 3.64
CA GLY A 154 -13.59 6.84 3.42
C GLY A 154 -12.83 6.82 2.10
N VAL A 155 -13.13 7.75 1.19
CA VAL A 155 -12.52 7.86 -0.14
C VAL A 155 -11.76 9.17 -0.21
N ASP A 156 -10.43 9.11 -0.09
CA ASP A 156 -9.56 10.28 -0.07
C ASP A 156 -8.83 10.47 -1.41
N GLY A 157 -8.93 11.65 -2.00
CA GLY A 157 -8.12 12.12 -3.11
C GLY A 157 -7.14 13.23 -2.70
N ASP A 158 -6.39 13.75 -3.67
CA ASP A 158 -5.40 14.81 -3.41
C ASP A 158 -6.03 16.14 -2.95
N ALA A 159 -7.29 16.40 -3.32
CA ALA A 159 -8.00 17.65 -3.05
C ALA A 159 -8.93 17.59 -1.82
N GLY A 160 -9.05 16.43 -1.17
CA GLY A 160 -10.05 16.16 -0.14
C GLY A 160 -10.61 14.75 -0.29
N GLY A 161 -11.50 14.37 0.61
CA GLY A 161 -12.12 13.06 0.62
C GLY A 161 -13.53 13.10 1.15
N GLU A 162 -14.27 12.05 0.84
CA GLU A 162 -15.69 11.88 1.18
C GLU A 162 -15.91 10.57 1.95
N LEU A 163 -16.92 10.56 2.81
CA LEU A 163 -17.41 9.33 3.42
C LEU A 163 -18.56 8.80 2.59
N VAL A 164 -18.45 7.57 2.12
CA VAL A 164 -19.46 6.90 1.29
C VAL A 164 -20.14 5.83 2.13
N ASP A 165 -21.43 6.01 2.39
CA ASP A 165 -22.23 5.12 3.21
C ASP A 165 -22.86 3.98 2.39
N ALA A 166 -23.41 2.98 3.07
CA ALA A 166 -24.07 1.85 2.42
C ALA A 166 -25.26 2.30 1.56
N GLY A 167 -25.26 1.85 0.30
CA GLY A 167 -26.23 2.28 -0.70
C GLY A 167 -25.77 3.47 -1.54
N GLU A 168 -24.58 4.02 -1.28
CA GLU A 168 -23.99 5.13 -2.05
C GLU A 168 -22.85 4.66 -2.96
N GLU A 169 -22.56 5.48 -3.97
CA GLU A 169 -21.37 5.41 -4.79
C GLU A 169 -20.70 6.78 -4.93
N VAL A 170 -19.44 6.77 -5.32
CA VAL A 170 -18.68 8.00 -5.61
C VAL A 170 -17.70 7.74 -6.75
N ASP A 171 -17.52 8.73 -7.61
CA ASP A 171 -16.47 8.77 -8.61
C ASP A 171 -15.31 9.66 -8.15
N ALA A 172 -14.10 9.33 -8.59
CA ALA A 172 -12.93 10.16 -8.43
C ALA A 172 -12.06 10.12 -9.69
N ASP A 173 -11.45 11.25 -10.04
CA ASP A 173 -10.50 11.32 -11.15
C ASP A 173 -9.29 12.18 -10.77
N GLU A 174 -8.49 12.56 -11.76
CA GLU A 174 -7.30 13.33 -11.47
C GLU A 174 -7.58 14.76 -10.95
N SER A 175 -8.83 15.19 -10.95
CA SER A 175 -9.31 16.49 -10.47
C SER A 175 -9.80 16.45 -9.01
N GLY A 176 -10.15 15.29 -8.48
CA GLY A 176 -10.64 15.15 -7.11
C GLY A 176 -11.60 13.97 -6.92
N VAL A 177 -12.22 13.93 -5.74
CA VAL A 177 -13.33 13.03 -5.39
C VAL A 177 -14.62 13.84 -5.55
N ASP A 178 -15.62 13.29 -6.22
CA ASP A 178 -16.94 13.91 -6.39
C ASP A 178 -17.78 13.76 -5.11
N GLU A 179 -18.91 14.46 -5.02
CA GLU A 179 -19.87 14.24 -3.93
C GLU A 179 -20.53 12.86 -4.10
N PRO A 180 -20.72 12.07 -3.01
CA PRO A 180 -21.39 10.76 -3.10
C PRO A 180 -22.85 10.87 -3.56
N ASP A 181 -23.33 9.87 -4.29
CA ASP A 181 -24.71 9.75 -4.74
C ASP A 181 -25.30 8.35 -4.51
N ASP A 182 -26.63 8.24 -4.62
CA ASP A 182 -27.33 6.97 -4.42
C ASP A 182 -26.92 5.94 -5.49
N ALA A 183 -26.37 4.81 -5.06
CA ALA A 183 -25.98 3.74 -5.95
C ALA A 183 -27.19 3.02 -6.55
N GLU A 184 -27.15 2.79 -7.86
CA GLU A 184 -28.14 1.94 -8.52
C GLU A 184 -28.10 0.50 -7.94
N GLU A 185 -29.26 -0.19 -7.89
CA GLU A 185 -29.32 -1.58 -7.41
C GLU A 185 -28.34 -2.51 -8.18
N LYS A 186 -28.11 -2.22 -9.46
CA LYS A 186 -27.16 -2.93 -10.31
C LYS A 186 -26.32 -1.95 -11.10
N ALA A 187 -25.01 -1.90 -10.85
CA ALA A 187 -24.11 -1.09 -11.66
C ALA A 187 -24.12 -1.51 -13.12
N ASN A 188 -24.24 -0.52 -14.00
CA ASN A 188 -23.99 -0.65 -15.42
C ASN A 188 -22.49 -0.44 -15.73
N TRP A 189 -21.67 -1.39 -15.31
CA TRP A 189 -20.21 -1.34 -15.51
C TRP A 189 -19.79 -1.24 -16.98
N GLU A 190 -20.57 -1.82 -17.90
CA GLU A 190 -20.27 -1.75 -19.33
C GLU A 190 -20.40 -0.31 -19.86
N ALA A 191 -21.45 0.41 -19.46
CA ALA A 191 -21.62 1.80 -19.82
C ALA A 191 -20.55 2.69 -19.19
N TRP A 192 -20.27 2.49 -17.89
CA TRP A 192 -19.23 3.26 -17.18
C TRP A 192 -17.86 3.10 -17.85
N GLU A 193 -17.44 1.87 -18.14
CA GLU A 193 -16.16 1.61 -18.84
C GLU A 193 -16.15 2.18 -20.27
N ALA A 194 -17.28 2.15 -20.98
CA ALA A 194 -17.36 2.73 -22.32
C ALA A 194 -17.14 4.25 -22.30
N GLU A 195 -17.68 4.95 -21.29
CA GLU A 195 -17.44 6.38 -21.11
C GLU A 195 -15.99 6.69 -20.76
N ARG A 196 -15.39 5.94 -19.83
CA ARG A 196 -13.98 6.12 -19.44
C ARG A 196 -13.05 5.87 -20.62
N ARG A 197 -13.33 4.85 -21.43
CA ARG A 197 -12.60 4.61 -22.68
C ARG A 197 -12.66 5.79 -23.64
N GLU A 198 -13.84 6.36 -23.84
CA GLU A 198 -14.01 7.53 -24.71
C GLU A 198 -13.31 8.77 -24.14
N ARG A 199 -13.33 8.95 -22.82
CA ARG A 199 -12.58 10.00 -22.12
C ARG A 199 -11.07 9.83 -22.33
N LEU A 200 -10.51 8.64 -22.18
CA LEU A 200 -9.09 8.41 -22.49
C LEU A 200 -8.80 8.73 -23.97
N ARG A 201 -9.65 8.24 -24.89
CA ARG A 201 -9.46 8.44 -26.34
C ARG A 201 -9.42 9.91 -26.74
N THR A 202 -10.21 10.75 -26.05
CA THR A 202 -10.36 12.18 -26.37
C THR A 202 -9.47 13.09 -25.52
N GLN A 203 -9.09 12.67 -24.32
CA GLN A 203 -8.42 13.52 -23.31
C GLN A 203 -7.09 12.96 -22.78
N SER A 204 -6.57 11.85 -23.33
CA SER A 204 -5.36 11.16 -22.86
C SER A 204 -4.18 12.07 -22.51
N ARG A 205 -3.86 13.07 -23.34
CA ARG A 205 -2.78 14.03 -23.06
C ARG A 205 -3.00 14.80 -21.76
N SER A 206 -4.20 15.37 -21.58
CA SER A 206 -4.54 16.12 -20.38
C SER A 206 -4.47 15.23 -19.14
N ILE A 207 -4.99 14.01 -19.23
CA ILE A 207 -4.98 13.04 -18.12
C ILE A 207 -3.54 12.70 -17.73
N VAL A 208 -2.70 12.33 -18.71
CA VAL A 208 -1.30 11.97 -18.46
C VAL A 208 -0.49 13.14 -17.92
N ASP A 209 -0.67 14.35 -18.45
CA ASP A 209 0.03 15.54 -17.97
C ASP A 209 -0.31 15.84 -16.49
N LYS A 210 -1.59 15.71 -16.10
CA LYS A 210 -2.01 15.88 -14.70
C LYS A 210 -1.48 14.77 -13.79
N VAL A 211 -1.57 13.50 -14.21
CA VAL A 211 -1.01 12.36 -13.45
C VAL A 211 0.50 12.52 -13.26
N LYS A 212 1.21 12.92 -14.31
CA LYS A 212 2.65 13.21 -14.25
C LYS A 212 2.96 14.33 -13.26
N GLY A 213 2.19 15.41 -13.26
CA GLY A 213 2.32 16.49 -12.27
C GLY A 213 2.21 15.95 -10.84
N LYS A 214 1.15 15.19 -10.55
CA LYS A 214 0.91 14.55 -9.26
C LYS A 214 2.06 13.62 -8.82
N VAL A 215 2.61 12.83 -9.73
CA VAL A 215 3.76 11.94 -9.44
C VAL A 215 5.01 12.75 -9.08
N LEU A 216 5.26 13.86 -9.79
CA LEU A 216 6.40 14.73 -9.51
C LEU A 216 6.25 15.45 -8.16
N ASP A 217 5.05 15.97 -7.87
CA ASP A 217 4.75 16.59 -6.57
C ASP A 217 4.94 15.60 -5.41
N ARG A 218 4.49 14.35 -5.59
CA ARG A 218 4.70 13.26 -4.62
C ARG A 218 6.19 12.96 -4.41
N LYS A 219 6.98 12.93 -5.49
CA LYS A 219 8.43 12.76 -5.40
C LYS A 219 9.08 13.88 -4.56
N GLU A 220 8.75 15.13 -4.83
CA GLU A 220 9.27 16.27 -4.07
C GLU A 220 8.87 16.18 -2.58
N ARG A 221 7.61 15.79 -2.31
CA ARG A 221 7.12 15.58 -0.94
C ARG A 221 7.87 14.46 -0.23
N ILE A 222 8.12 13.33 -0.90
CA ILE A 222 8.91 12.22 -0.34
C ILE A 222 10.35 12.68 -0.06
N GLU A 223 10.98 13.45 -0.96
CA GLU A 223 12.33 14.00 -0.74
C GLU A 223 12.38 14.92 0.50
N ALA A 224 11.36 15.77 0.67
CA ALA A 224 11.24 16.62 1.86
C ALA A 224 11.05 15.80 3.16
N LEU A 225 10.17 14.79 3.13
CA LEU A 225 9.96 13.88 4.27
C LEU A 225 11.24 13.11 4.62
N ARG A 226 12.01 12.67 3.63
CA ARG A 226 13.29 12.01 3.82
C ARG A 226 14.34 12.95 4.44
N ALA A 227 14.37 14.21 4.02
CA ALA A 227 15.24 15.21 4.66
C ALA A 227 14.86 15.41 6.14
N ARG A 228 13.56 15.50 6.44
CA ARG A 228 13.07 15.56 7.82
C ARG A 228 13.43 14.32 8.63
N GLN A 229 13.26 13.13 8.05
CA GLN A 229 13.58 11.86 8.69
C GLN A 229 15.06 11.79 9.11
N LYS A 230 15.97 12.26 8.26
CA LYS A 230 17.41 12.36 8.58
C LYS A 230 17.69 13.33 9.74
N GLU A 231 16.97 14.45 9.81
CA GLU A 231 17.08 15.41 10.92
C GLU A 231 16.63 14.79 12.24
N VAL A 232 15.47 14.12 12.25
CA VAL A 232 14.91 13.44 13.42
C VAL A 232 15.85 12.33 13.90
N GLU A 233 16.39 11.54 12.96
CA GLU A 233 17.35 10.48 13.27
C GLU A 233 18.64 11.03 13.89
N SER A 234 19.11 12.21 13.44
CA SER A 234 20.25 12.89 14.07
C SER A 234 19.94 13.30 15.51
N LYS A 235 18.76 13.88 15.75
CA LYS A 235 18.31 14.27 17.11
C LYS A 235 18.17 13.06 18.02
N ARG A 236 17.64 11.95 17.51
CA ARG A 236 17.57 10.68 18.23
C ARG A 236 18.94 10.21 18.66
N LYS A 237 19.92 10.17 17.75
CA LYS A 237 21.30 9.76 18.05
C LYS A 237 21.96 10.67 19.10
N GLN A 238 21.68 11.97 19.08
CA GLN A 238 22.15 12.90 20.11
C GLN A 238 21.53 12.61 21.48
N ALA A 239 20.21 12.35 21.53
CA ALA A 239 19.54 11.94 22.76
C ALA A 239 20.07 10.61 23.31
N GLU A 240 20.38 9.64 22.45
CA GLU A 240 21.03 8.38 22.86
C GLU A 240 22.43 8.59 23.42
N ALA A 241 23.22 9.49 22.83
CA ALA A 241 24.54 9.83 23.36
C ALA A 241 24.43 10.47 24.76
N ARG A 242 23.42 11.33 24.98
CA ARG A 242 23.11 11.90 26.30
C ARG A 242 22.68 10.83 27.30
N LEU A 243 21.82 9.90 26.90
CA LEU A 243 21.43 8.77 27.74
C LEU A 243 22.64 7.92 28.16
N ASN A 244 23.55 7.62 27.22
CA ASN A 244 24.77 6.89 27.51
C ASN A 244 25.72 7.66 28.45
N ALA A 245 25.65 9.00 28.46
CA ALA A 245 26.35 9.87 29.41
C ALA A 245 25.65 10.01 30.77
N GLY A 246 24.50 9.33 30.98
CA GLY A 246 23.77 9.28 32.25
C GLY A 246 22.54 10.19 32.33
N ASP A 247 22.19 10.91 31.26
CA ASP A 247 20.98 11.74 31.21
C ASP A 247 19.73 10.87 30.93
N THR A 248 19.08 10.43 32.00
CA THR A 248 17.87 9.61 31.91
C THR A 248 16.65 10.37 31.38
N ALA A 249 16.65 11.70 31.35
CA ALA A 249 15.56 12.48 30.76
C ALA A 249 15.50 12.32 29.23
N ALA A 250 16.63 12.01 28.59
CA ALA A 250 16.73 11.78 27.15
C ALA A 250 15.89 10.57 26.66
N VAL A 251 15.48 9.68 27.56
CA VAL A 251 14.62 8.53 27.28
C VAL A 251 13.28 8.94 26.66
N ALA A 252 12.65 10.01 27.18
CA ALA A 252 11.39 10.52 26.63
C ALA A 252 11.58 11.15 25.24
N GLU A 253 12.72 11.80 25.00
CA GLU A 253 13.07 12.35 23.68
C GLU A 253 13.24 11.23 22.64
N ILE A 254 13.93 10.13 22.99
CA ILE A 254 14.12 8.98 22.11
C ILE A 254 12.78 8.35 21.74
N ARG A 255 11.89 8.11 22.71
CA ARG A 255 10.51 7.62 22.46
C ARG A 255 9.80 8.51 21.44
N LYS A 256 9.82 9.83 21.66
CA LYS A 256 9.17 10.80 20.77
C LYS A 256 9.75 10.74 19.35
N TYR A 257 11.08 10.71 19.21
CA TYR A 257 11.71 10.67 17.90
C TYR A 257 11.47 9.34 17.17
N ASN A 258 11.40 8.21 17.88
CA ASN A 258 11.02 6.94 17.29
C ASN A 258 9.59 6.98 16.74
N GLN A 259 8.66 7.58 17.49
CA GLN A 259 7.29 7.76 17.03
C GLN A 259 7.23 8.64 15.78
N GLU A 260 7.95 9.76 15.77
CA GLU A 260 8.03 10.65 14.62
C GLU A 260 8.66 9.95 13.39
N LEU A 261 9.69 9.12 13.58
CA LEU A 261 10.30 8.34 12.50
C LEU A 261 9.35 7.31 11.90
N ALA A 262 8.54 6.64 12.74
CA ALA A 262 7.52 5.71 12.29
C ALA A 262 6.43 6.42 11.47
N ASP A 263 5.95 7.57 11.94
CA ASP A 263 4.93 8.37 11.24
C ASP A 263 5.42 8.87 9.89
N LEU A 264 6.68 9.31 9.82
CA LEU A 264 7.33 9.72 8.58
C LEU A 264 7.47 8.56 7.60
N ALA A 265 7.88 7.38 8.07
CA ALA A 265 8.01 6.20 7.22
C ALA A 265 6.66 5.75 6.67
N ASP A 266 5.60 5.76 7.49
CA ASP A 266 4.25 5.43 7.03
C ASP A 266 3.74 6.43 6.01
N THR A 267 4.01 7.72 6.20
CA THR A 267 3.65 8.75 5.22
C THR A 267 4.41 8.56 3.90
N ILE A 268 5.71 8.29 3.96
CA ILE A 268 6.54 8.00 2.77
C ILE A 268 6.00 6.78 2.03
N ALA A 269 5.66 5.71 2.75
CA ALA A 269 5.08 4.51 2.18
C ALA A 269 3.74 4.78 1.48
N ALA A 270 2.84 5.58 2.07
CA ALA A 270 1.55 5.94 1.45
C ALA A 270 1.72 6.72 0.15
N LEU A 271 2.63 7.69 0.16
CA LEU A 271 2.94 8.46 -1.04
C LEU A 271 3.58 7.58 -2.12
N GLY A 272 4.42 6.61 -1.72
CA GLY A 272 5.02 5.61 -2.59
C GLY A 272 3.97 4.73 -3.27
N ASP A 273 3.11 4.09 -2.47
CA ASP A 273 1.99 3.25 -2.93
C ASP A 273 1.08 4.02 -3.91
N SER A 274 0.73 5.26 -3.57
CA SER A 274 -0.07 6.12 -4.46
C SER A 274 0.67 6.44 -5.77
N ALA A 275 1.94 6.80 -5.69
CA ALA A 275 2.74 7.09 -6.89
C ALA A 275 2.89 5.84 -7.78
N GLU A 276 3.03 4.66 -7.18
CA GLU A 276 3.11 3.39 -7.91
C GLU A 276 1.85 3.16 -8.75
N THR A 277 0.65 3.33 -8.18
CA THR A 277 -0.59 3.20 -8.95
C THR A 277 -0.68 4.20 -10.11
N GLN A 278 -0.24 5.44 -9.91
CA GLN A 278 -0.20 6.48 -10.93
C GLN A 278 0.83 6.21 -12.05
N LEU A 279 1.95 5.55 -11.71
CA LEU A 279 2.95 5.16 -12.70
C LEU A 279 2.46 3.98 -13.53
N GLU A 280 1.84 3.00 -12.89
CA GLU A 280 1.31 1.79 -13.53
C GLU A 280 0.12 2.10 -14.45
N ILE A 281 -0.76 3.05 -14.08
CA ILE A 281 -1.86 3.43 -14.97
C ILE A 281 -1.38 4.12 -16.26
N VAL A 282 -0.28 4.89 -16.21
CA VAL A 282 0.29 5.49 -17.43
C VAL A 282 0.96 4.45 -18.31
N ASP A 283 1.62 3.46 -17.71
CA ASP A 283 2.10 2.29 -18.44
C ASP A 283 0.93 1.53 -19.10
N HIS A 284 -0.19 1.36 -18.38
CA HIS A 284 -1.40 0.75 -18.92
C HIS A 284 -1.99 1.54 -20.12
N PHE A 285 -2.03 2.87 -20.06
CA PHE A 285 -2.48 3.68 -21.19
C PHE A 285 -1.64 3.44 -22.45
N ALA A 286 -0.32 3.26 -22.29
CA ALA A 286 0.56 2.94 -23.40
C ALA A 286 0.25 1.57 -24.01
N ASP A 287 -0.07 0.57 -23.18
CA ASP A 287 -0.50 -0.77 -23.64
C ASP A 287 -1.86 -0.72 -24.34
N LEU A 288 -2.82 0.07 -23.83
CA LEU A 288 -4.14 0.25 -24.45
C LEU A 288 -4.07 0.91 -25.83
N ALA A 289 -3.00 1.66 -26.12
CA ALA A 289 -2.80 2.28 -27.43
C ALA A 289 -2.57 1.27 -28.57
N ASP A 290 -2.30 0.00 -28.25
CA ASP A 290 -2.28 -1.13 -29.20
C ASP A 290 -3.68 -1.68 -29.52
N ASP A 291 -4.67 -1.44 -28.66
CA ASP A 291 -6.00 -2.02 -28.80
C ASP A 291 -6.85 -1.23 -29.82
N PRO A 292 -7.49 -1.91 -30.81
CA PRO A 292 -8.33 -1.25 -31.81
C PRO A 292 -9.45 -0.36 -31.25
N ARG A 293 -9.90 -0.61 -30.02
CA ARG A 293 -10.92 0.17 -29.32
C ARG A 293 -10.45 1.59 -28.96
N PHE A 294 -9.14 1.85 -28.94
CA PHE A 294 -8.53 3.14 -28.61
C PHE A 294 -8.01 3.89 -29.84
N LYS A 295 -8.53 3.56 -31.02
CA LYS A 295 -8.11 4.19 -32.28
C LYS A 295 -8.18 5.73 -32.20
N GLY A 296 -7.05 6.37 -32.54
CA GLY A 296 -6.91 7.83 -32.57
C GLY A 296 -6.21 8.42 -31.35
N ILE A 297 -5.89 7.62 -30.34
CA ILE A 297 -5.04 8.05 -29.22
C ILE A 297 -3.61 8.32 -29.69
N ASP A 298 -2.93 9.30 -29.09
CA ASP A 298 -1.55 9.63 -29.43
C ASP A 298 -0.57 8.66 -28.77
N ARG A 299 -0.44 7.49 -29.39
CA ARG A 299 0.43 6.42 -28.93
C ARG A 299 1.87 6.87 -28.67
N LYS A 300 2.44 7.64 -29.59
CA LYS A 300 3.85 8.06 -29.51
C LYS A 300 4.08 8.92 -28.26
N TYR A 301 3.13 9.78 -27.93
CA TYR A 301 3.17 10.56 -26.70
C TYR A 301 3.06 9.66 -25.47
N LEU A 302 2.10 8.73 -25.43
CA LEU A 302 1.92 7.82 -24.29
C LEU A 302 3.16 6.97 -24.01
N GLU A 303 3.75 6.37 -25.05
CA GLU A 303 4.98 5.58 -24.91
C GLU A 303 6.16 6.42 -24.41
N ALA A 304 6.26 7.67 -24.86
CA ALA A 304 7.31 8.59 -24.43
C ALA A 304 7.15 8.98 -22.95
N GLU A 305 5.93 9.26 -22.51
CA GLU A 305 5.64 9.61 -21.11
C GLU A 305 5.76 8.42 -20.17
N ALA A 306 5.24 7.25 -20.54
CA ALA A 306 5.45 5.99 -19.81
C ALA A 306 6.95 5.72 -19.60
N LYS A 307 7.76 5.82 -20.67
CA LYS A 307 9.23 5.69 -20.57
C LYS A 307 9.86 6.76 -19.67
N SER A 308 9.32 7.97 -19.65
CA SER A 308 9.81 9.04 -18.77
C SER A 308 9.52 8.74 -17.31
N LEU A 309 8.28 8.35 -17.02
CA LEU A 309 7.80 8.01 -15.69
C LEU A 309 8.46 6.78 -15.11
N ARG A 310 8.82 5.76 -15.91
CA ARG A 310 9.65 4.63 -15.44
C ARG A 310 11.00 5.07 -14.83
N ARG A 311 11.61 6.15 -15.32
CA ARG A 311 12.83 6.70 -14.71
C ARG A 311 12.55 7.37 -13.37
N VAL A 312 11.39 8.01 -13.24
CA VAL A 312 10.91 8.60 -11.99
C VAL A 312 10.60 7.49 -10.97
N LYS A 313 9.93 6.41 -11.40
CA LYS A 313 9.66 5.21 -10.58
C LYS A 313 10.91 4.70 -9.88
N ALA A 314 11.98 4.44 -10.63
CA ALA A 314 13.23 3.93 -10.06
C ALA A 314 13.81 4.84 -8.96
N THR A 315 13.58 6.16 -9.05
CA THR A 315 14.00 7.11 -8.02
C THR A 315 13.08 7.06 -6.81
N LEU A 316 11.75 7.01 -7.03
CA LEU A 316 10.75 6.87 -5.98
C LEU A 316 10.91 5.57 -5.20
N ASP A 317 11.04 4.43 -5.88
CA ASP A 317 11.25 3.10 -5.27
C ASP A 317 12.46 3.14 -4.31
N LYS A 318 13.56 3.78 -4.75
CA LYS A 318 14.75 3.97 -3.90
C LYS A 318 14.47 4.86 -2.69
N LEU A 319 13.82 6.01 -2.89
CA LEU A 319 13.49 6.93 -1.80
C LEU A 319 12.58 6.30 -0.75
N VAL A 320 11.58 5.52 -1.19
CA VAL A 320 10.63 4.80 -0.33
C VAL A 320 11.35 3.71 0.45
N ALA A 321 12.13 2.85 -0.23
CA ALA A 321 12.86 1.75 0.42
C ALA A 321 13.83 2.27 1.49
N GLU A 322 14.68 3.26 1.15
CA GLU A 322 15.56 3.85 2.14
C GLU A 322 14.78 4.59 3.26
N GLY A 323 13.59 5.10 2.93
CA GLY A 323 12.60 5.69 3.84
C GLY A 323 12.18 4.73 4.95
N THR A 324 11.72 3.56 4.54
CA THR A 324 11.22 2.54 5.46
C THR A 324 12.33 1.88 6.26
N ASP A 325 13.51 1.67 5.66
CA ASP A 325 14.66 1.04 6.33
C ASP A 325 15.13 1.83 7.56
N ILE A 326 15.22 3.16 7.46
CA ILE A 326 15.62 4.01 8.59
C ILE A 326 14.69 3.85 9.79
N SER A 327 13.37 3.74 9.55
CA SER A 327 12.41 3.55 10.64
C SER A 327 12.49 2.16 11.24
N ILE A 328 12.70 1.13 10.42
CA ILE A 328 12.85 -0.25 10.90
C ILE A 328 14.07 -0.35 11.81
N GLU A 329 15.22 0.20 11.40
CA GLU A 329 16.44 0.23 12.22
C GLU A 329 16.21 0.95 13.58
N ALA A 330 15.45 2.06 13.58
CA ALA A 330 15.12 2.78 14.80
C ALA A 330 14.25 1.93 15.75
N MET A 331 13.27 1.20 15.21
CA MET A 331 12.37 0.34 15.98
C MET A 331 13.08 -0.91 16.53
N GLU A 332 13.88 -1.60 15.71
CA GLU A 332 14.64 -2.78 16.14
C GLU A 332 15.59 -2.43 17.29
N LYS A 333 16.27 -1.28 17.20
CA LYS A 333 17.13 -0.78 18.27
C LYS A 333 16.35 -0.47 19.54
N MET A 334 15.16 0.12 19.42
CA MET A 334 14.29 0.37 20.58
C MET A 334 13.89 -0.95 21.27
N LEU A 335 13.52 -1.98 20.50
CA LEU A 335 13.18 -3.30 21.03
C LEU A 335 14.38 -3.97 21.70
N ASP A 336 15.57 -3.89 21.10
CA ASP A 336 16.81 -4.41 21.67
C ASP A 336 17.16 -3.72 23.00
N ASP A 337 17.09 -2.39 23.05
CA ASP A 337 17.35 -1.63 24.28
C ASP A 337 16.35 -1.97 25.39
N MET A 338 15.08 -2.21 25.03
CA MET A 338 14.06 -2.68 25.97
C MET A 338 14.36 -4.07 26.51
N SER A 339 14.76 -5.01 25.64
CA SER A 339 15.09 -6.38 26.03
C SER A 339 16.30 -6.46 26.97
N LYS A 340 17.25 -5.54 26.83
CA LYS A 340 18.50 -5.51 27.60
C LYS A 340 18.38 -4.84 28.97
N GLY A 341 17.21 -4.32 29.33
CA GLY A 341 17.01 -3.67 30.64
C GLY A 341 17.91 -2.45 30.87
N LYS A 342 18.54 -1.90 29.81
CA LYS A 342 19.00 -0.50 29.80
C LYS A 342 17.84 0.37 30.25
N PRO A 343 18.07 1.51 30.94
CA PRO A 343 17.02 2.28 31.62
C PRO A 343 15.73 2.37 30.81
N THR A 344 14.87 1.37 30.98
CA THR A 344 13.59 1.30 30.33
C THR A 344 12.75 2.19 31.23
N LEU A 345 12.04 3.19 30.72
CA LEU A 345 10.81 2.96 29.97
C LEU A 345 9.83 2.00 30.68
N LYS A 346 10.06 1.66 31.97
CA LYS A 346 9.09 1.05 32.88
C LYS A 346 8.24 2.15 33.47
N ASP A 347 7.31 2.65 32.68
CA ASP A 347 6.10 3.20 33.27
C ASP A 347 5.22 2.00 33.61
N LYS A 348 5.11 1.75 34.92
CA LYS A 348 4.23 0.81 35.64
C LYS A 348 3.32 -0.11 34.79
N LYS A 349 3.54 -1.43 34.95
CA LYS A 349 2.58 -2.54 34.73
C LYS A 349 1.74 -2.47 33.43
N GLY A 350 2.29 -3.00 32.35
CA GLY A 350 1.60 -3.30 31.09
C GLY A 350 2.51 -4.08 30.14
N SER A 351 1.94 -4.76 29.14
CA SER A 351 2.71 -5.42 28.07
C SER A 351 3.23 -4.36 27.09
N ALA A 352 4.55 -4.31 26.87
CA ALA A 352 5.23 -3.25 26.13
C ALA A 352 4.85 -3.10 24.64
N ALA A 353 4.13 -4.07 24.07
CA ALA A 353 3.65 -4.01 22.69
C ALA A 353 2.32 -3.24 22.56
N GLU A 354 1.52 -3.16 23.62
CA GLU A 354 0.23 -2.43 23.61
C GLU A 354 0.47 -0.91 23.65
N ASP A 355 1.50 -0.45 24.38
CA ASP A 355 1.85 0.98 24.49
C ASP A 355 2.53 1.58 23.24
N LEU A 356 3.01 0.74 22.32
CA LEU A 356 3.66 1.17 21.07
C LEU A 356 2.66 1.56 19.97
N PHE A 357 1.41 1.07 20.07
CA PHE A 357 0.43 1.15 18.99
C PHE A 357 -0.97 1.55 19.44
N ASP A 358 -1.29 1.55 20.74
CA ASP A 358 -2.56 2.10 21.24
C ASP A 358 -2.31 3.58 21.60
N GLY A 359 -2.77 4.48 20.72
CA GLY A 359 -2.84 5.91 21.02
C GLY A 359 -3.61 6.07 22.32
N GLY A 360 -2.95 6.63 23.35
CA GLY A 360 -3.39 6.61 24.74
C GLY A 360 -4.91 6.59 24.93
N LYS A 361 -5.42 5.47 25.43
CA LYS A 361 -6.78 5.42 25.96
C LYS A 361 -6.84 6.35 27.17
N ASP A 362 -7.52 7.47 27.02
CA ASP A 362 -8.18 8.08 28.16
C ASP A 362 -9.21 7.06 28.68
N PRO A 363 -9.17 6.67 29.96
CA PRO A 363 -10.13 5.72 30.53
C PRO A 363 -11.52 6.34 30.76
N ASP A 364 -11.74 7.59 30.38
CA ASP A 364 -13.00 8.33 30.57
C ASP A 364 -13.52 8.90 29.24
N PHE A 365 -13.72 8.10 28.18
CA PHE A 365 -14.71 8.36 27.12
C PHE A 365 -15.11 7.09 26.37
#